data_AF-A0A936GSW4-F1
#
_entry.id   AF-A0A936GSW4-F1
#
_cell.length_a   1.000
_cell.length_b   1.000
_cell.length_c   1.000
_cell.angle_alpha   90.00
_cell.angle_beta   90.00
_cell.angle_gamma   90.00
#
_symmetry.space_group_name_H-M   'P 1'
#
loop_
_entity.id
_entity.type
_entity.pdbx_description
1 polymer ?
#
loop_
_entity_poly.entity_id
_entity_poly.type
_entity_poly.pdbx_seq_one_letter_code
_entity_poly.pdbx_strand_id
1 'polypeptide(L)'
;MDFIQPGAVIGQGERIVSQPIVVDDGVLFSTVIPLSIPCQTGGSGWLMAIQDNGARFPGSPIDFNNDNEMSDSDKVTSAGGSETAGSGFKSKDGILFKPSVIEGNKLKRVYVPGSELAGDDASGTSVFGACMKVEGCGPPGPPGGGLSRRVSWRQIR
;
A
#
# COMPACT_ATOMS: atom_id res chain seq x y z
N MET A 1 -10.83 -7.25 12.23
CA MET A 1 -9.39 -6.95 12.32
C MET A 1 -9.20 -5.93 13.42
N ASP A 2 -8.16 -6.08 14.23
CA ASP A 2 -7.77 -5.12 15.26
C ASP A 2 -6.35 -4.61 14.95
N PHE A 3 -6.09 -3.32 15.17
CA PHE A 3 -4.81 -2.68 14.85
C PHE A 3 -3.88 -2.71 16.07
N ILE A 4 -3.56 -3.92 16.50
CA ILE A 4 -2.57 -4.18 17.55
C ILE A 4 -1.35 -4.80 16.85
N GLN A 5 -0.20 -4.18 17.05
CA GLN A 5 1.04 -4.64 16.44
C GLN A 5 1.41 -6.06 16.93
N PRO A 6 2.00 -6.91 16.07
CA PRO A 6 2.46 -8.21 16.49
C PRO A 6 3.40 -8.12 17.70
N GLY A 7 3.09 -8.84 18.78
CA GLY A 7 3.87 -8.82 20.03
C GLY A 7 3.49 -7.69 21.01
N ALA A 8 2.60 -6.77 20.64
CA ALA A 8 2.07 -5.79 21.57
C ALA A 8 0.91 -6.38 22.42
N VAL A 9 0.96 -6.14 23.72
CA VAL A 9 -0.11 -6.53 24.68
C VAL A 9 -1.17 -5.45 24.87
N ILE A 10 -0.88 -4.21 24.44
CA ILE A 10 -1.79 -3.06 24.50
C ILE A 10 -1.80 -2.34 23.14
N GLY A 11 -2.98 -1.89 22.72
CA GLY A 11 -3.13 -1.09 21.51
C GLY A 11 -2.58 0.32 21.68
N GLN A 12 -2.02 0.90 20.63
CA GLN A 12 -1.49 2.27 20.61
C GLN A 12 -2.55 3.32 20.23
N GLY A 13 -3.83 2.94 20.24
CA GLY A 13 -4.92 3.78 19.75
C GLY A 13 -4.90 3.97 18.22
N GLU A 14 -4.33 2.98 17.51
CA GLU A 14 -4.30 2.96 16.06
C GLU A 14 -5.72 2.89 15.49
N ARG A 15 -6.02 3.73 14.50
CA ARG A 15 -7.36 3.86 13.93
C ARG A 15 -7.33 4.32 12.48
N ILE A 16 -8.40 4.02 11.75
CA ILE A 16 -8.66 4.60 10.44
C ILE A 16 -9.50 5.87 10.63
N VAL A 17 -9.02 6.99 10.10
CA VAL A 17 -9.74 8.29 10.16
C VAL A 17 -10.08 8.83 8.77
N SER A 18 -9.70 8.11 7.72
CA SER A 18 -9.95 8.45 6.33
C SER A 18 -10.78 7.34 5.67
N GLN A 19 -11.52 7.69 4.61
CA GLN A 19 -12.28 6.68 3.86
C GLN A 19 -11.32 5.72 3.13
N PRO A 20 -11.43 4.40 3.32
CA PRO A 20 -10.73 3.41 2.52
C PRO A 20 -11.07 3.51 1.03
N ILE A 21 -10.17 3.04 0.18
CA ILE A 21 -10.36 2.92 -1.26
C ILE A 21 -10.41 1.43 -1.58
N VAL A 22 -11.51 1.00 -2.21
CA VAL A 22 -11.60 -0.35 -2.78
C VAL A 22 -10.98 -0.32 -4.17
N VAL A 23 -10.03 -1.22 -4.42
CA VAL A 23 -9.29 -1.34 -5.68
C VAL A 23 -9.23 -2.81 -6.03
N ASP A 24 -9.95 -3.20 -7.09
CA ASP A 24 -10.13 -4.60 -7.48
C ASP A 24 -10.66 -5.44 -6.30
N ASP A 25 -9.96 -6.51 -5.92
CA ASP A 25 -10.32 -7.39 -4.78
C ASP A 25 -9.67 -6.94 -3.45
N GLY A 26 -9.13 -5.71 -3.43
CA GLY A 26 -8.37 -5.16 -2.31
C GLY A 26 -8.99 -3.91 -1.70
N VAL A 27 -8.60 -3.64 -0.46
CA VAL A 27 -8.89 -2.41 0.26
C VAL A 27 -7.57 -1.75 0.63
N LEU A 28 -7.41 -0.53 0.15
CA LEU A 28 -6.28 0.36 0.41
C LEU A 28 -6.71 1.45 1.39
N PHE A 29 -6.00 1.59 2.52
CA PHE A 29 -6.31 2.61 3.51
C PHE A 29 -5.07 3.02 4.30
N SER A 30 -5.14 4.20 4.92
CA SER A 30 -4.14 4.63 5.89
C SER A 30 -4.67 4.49 7.32
N THR A 31 -3.79 4.10 8.24
CA THR A 31 -4.04 4.12 9.68
C THR A 31 -3.28 5.27 10.34
N VAL A 32 -3.74 5.65 11.52
CA VAL A 32 -3.16 6.71 12.34
C VAL A 32 -2.94 6.19 13.75
N ILE A 33 -1.69 6.22 14.18
CA ILE A 33 -1.24 6.03 15.56
C ILE A 33 -0.98 7.44 16.12
N PRO A 34 -1.85 7.94 17.02
CA PRO A 34 -1.67 9.27 17.60
C PRO A 34 -0.45 9.30 18.52
N LEU A 35 0.12 10.49 18.72
CA LEU A 35 1.04 10.72 19.83
C LEU A 35 0.29 10.66 21.17
N SER A 36 0.97 10.16 22.21
CA SER A 36 0.43 10.13 23.57
C SER A 36 0.41 11.52 24.23
N ILE A 37 1.17 12.47 23.71
CA ILE A 37 1.28 13.84 24.24
C ILE A 37 0.21 14.72 23.58
N PRO A 38 -0.75 15.27 24.36
CA PRO A 38 -1.78 16.16 23.82
C PRO A 38 -1.17 17.39 23.12
N CYS A 39 -1.81 17.82 22.03
CA CYS A 39 -1.47 19.04 21.27
C CYS A 39 -0.09 19.06 20.60
N GLN A 40 0.72 17.99 20.70
CA GLN A 40 1.88 17.84 19.83
C GLN A 40 1.43 17.41 18.44
N THR A 41 1.99 18.06 17.42
CA THR A 41 1.82 17.66 16.03
C THR A 41 2.63 16.42 15.75
N GLY A 42 2.03 15.46 15.04
CA GLY A 42 2.71 14.26 14.58
C GLY A 42 1.99 13.00 15.03
N GLY A 43 2.71 11.90 14.92
CA GLY A 43 2.19 10.55 15.05
C GLY A 43 2.87 9.66 14.02
N SER A 44 2.40 8.43 13.93
CA SER A 44 2.82 7.53 12.87
C SER A 44 1.60 6.83 12.29
N GLY A 45 1.79 5.99 11.29
CA GLY A 45 0.70 5.24 10.70
C GLY A 45 1.20 4.20 9.73
N TRP A 46 0.27 3.49 9.12
CA TRP A 46 0.56 2.50 8.10
C TRP A 46 -0.31 2.75 6.87
N LEU A 47 0.30 2.65 5.69
CA LEU A 47 -0.45 2.44 4.47
C LEU A 47 -0.69 0.95 4.36
N MET A 48 -1.95 0.54 4.28
CA MET A 48 -2.35 -0.85 4.35
C MET A 48 -3.08 -1.27 3.06
N ALA A 49 -2.75 -2.48 2.61
CA ALA A 49 -3.26 -3.18 1.45
C ALA A 49 -3.67 -4.60 1.88
N ILE A 50 -4.97 -4.86 1.95
CA ILE A 50 -5.52 -6.17 2.34
C ILE A 50 -6.64 -6.58 1.38
N GLN A 51 -7.04 -7.84 1.41
CA GLN A 51 -8.22 -8.30 0.65
C GLN A 51 -9.50 -7.66 1.20
N ASP A 52 -10.54 -7.57 0.36
CA ASP A 52 -11.88 -7.11 0.71
C ASP A 52 -12.52 -7.85 1.90
N ASN A 53 -12.20 -9.13 2.07
CA ASN A 53 -12.60 -9.97 3.18
C ASN A 53 -11.78 -9.74 4.47
N GLY A 54 -10.81 -8.82 4.45
CA GLY A 54 -9.94 -8.47 5.57
C GLY A 54 -8.73 -9.41 5.76
N ALA A 55 -8.52 -10.39 4.88
CA ALA A 55 -7.37 -11.27 4.93
C ALA A 55 -6.13 -10.62 4.29
N ARG A 56 -4.96 -11.16 4.63
CA ARG A 56 -3.72 -10.88 3.91
C ARG A 56 -3.79 -11.44 2.49
N PHE A 57 -3.24 -10.73 1.53
CA PHE A 57 -3.04 -11.22 0.17
C PHE A 57 -2.11 -12.47 0.11
N PRO A 58 -2.40 -13.50 -0.69
CA PRO A 58 -1.55 -14.72 -0.75
C PRO A 58 -0.16 -14.49 -1.36
N GLY A 59 -0.05 -13.69 -2.41
CA GLY A 59 1.19 -13.08 -2.92
C GLY A 59 1.36 -11.63 -2.46
N SER A 60 2.48 -10.99 -2.82
CA SER A 60 2.73 -9.60 -2.41
C SER A 60 1.86 -8.62 -3.22
N PRO A 61 1.05 -7.77 -2.57
CA PRO A 61 0.30 -6.70 -3.25
C PRO A 61 1.15 -5.43 -3.47
N ILE A 62 2.36 -5.41 -2.92
CA ILE A 62 3.28 -4.29 -2.86
C ILE A 62 4.63 -4.77 -3.41
N ASP A 63 5.25 -3.94 -4.24
CA ASP A 63 6.60 -4.11 -4.76
C ASP A 63 7.54 -3.51 -3.68
N PHE A 64 8.19 -4.39 -2.92
CA PHE A 64 9.07 -4.01 -1.81
C PHE A 64 10.52 -3.88 -2.27
N ASN A 65 10.89 -4.52 -3.38
CA ASN A 65 12.26 -4.51 -3.90
C ASN A 65 12.48 -3.44 -5.00
N ASN A 66 11.42 -2.75 -5.41
CA ASN A 66 11.35 -1.69 -6.43
C ASN A 66 11.78 -2.15 -7.83
N ASP A 67 11.51 -3.41 -8.20
CA ASP A 67 11.83 -3.94 -9.53
C ASP A 67 10.70 -3.74 -10.58
N ASN A 68 9.58 -3.13 -10.18
CA ASN A 68 8.37 -2.94 -10.98
C ASN A 68 7.63 -4.23 -11.34
N GLU A 69 7.90 -5.32 -10.62
CA GLU A 69 7.17 -6.56 -10.67
C GLU A 69 6.61 -6.89 -9.28
N MET A 70 5.53 -7.67 -9.24
CA MET A 70 4.88 -8.07 -7.98
C MET A 70 5.04 -9.57 -7.88
N SER A 71 6.05 -10.01 -7.15
CA SER A 71 6.50 -11.40 -7.17
C SER A 71 6.77 -11.95 -5.77
N ASP A 72 7.22 -13.21 -5.72
CA ASP A 72 7.64 -13.82 -4.46
C ASP A 72 8.90 -13.14 -3.87
N SER A 73 9.66 -12.40 -4.67
CA SER A 73 10.79 -11.56 -4.21
C SER A 73 10.37 -10.40 -3.32
N ASP A 74 9.08 -10.03 -3.34
CA ASP A 74 8.50 -8.97 -2.51
C ASP A 74 7.95 -9.49 -1.18
N LYS A 75 8.08 -10.78 -0.91
CA LYS A 75 7.71 -11.32 0.40
C LYS A 75 8.69 -10.83 1.46
N VAL A 76 8.15 -10.64 2.65
CA VAL A 76 8.91 -10.26 3.84
C VAL A 76 9.00 -11.44 4.80
N THR A 77 10.20 -11.67 5.33
CA THR A 77 10.43 -12.68 6.35
C THR A 77 9.71 -12.28 7.64
N SER A 78 8.73 -13.08 8.05
CA SER A 78 8.04 -12.88 9.33
C SER A 78 8.95 -13.21 10.52
N ALA A 79 8.57 -12.76 11.73
CA ALA A 79 9.30 -13.08 12.96
C ALA A 79 9.45 -14.60 13.24
N GLY A 80 8.60 -15.43 12.61
CA GLY A 80 8.67 -16.89 12.67
C GLY A 80 9.54 -17.53 11.57
N GLY A 81 10.26 -16.73 10.77
CA GLY A 81 11.16 -17.20 9.70
C GLY A 81 10.46 -17.65 8.41
N SER A 82 9.14 -17.53 8.32
CA SER A 82 8.39 -17.83 7.10
C SER A 82 8.24 -16.58 6.23
N GLU A 83 8.41 -16.73 4.92
CA GLU A 83 8.15 -15.69 3.92
C GLU A 83 6.64 -15.40 3.82
N THR A 84 6.26 -14.14 3.94
CA THR A 84 4.86 -13.72 3.91
C THR A 84 4.68 -12.47 3.06
N ALA A 85 3.56 -12.36 2.36
CA ALA A 85 3.22 -11.13 1.65
C ALA A 85 3.07 -9.96 2.62
N GLY A 86 3.88 -8.91 2.48
CA GLY A 86 3.73 -7.69 3.27
C GLY A 86 2.40 -7.00 2.95
N SER A 87 1.69 -6.49 3.97
CA SER A 87 0.38 -5.84 3.78
C SER A 87 0.43 -4.33 3.88
N GLY A 88 1.61 -3.73 4.02
CA GLY A 88 1.68 -2.29 4.17
C GLY A 88 3.06 -1.74 4.44
N PHE A 89 3.14 -0.42 4.37
CA PHE A 89 4.32 0.36 4.71
C PHE A 89 4.06 1.22 5.93
N LYS A 90 5.03 1.29 6.83
CA LYS A 90 4.99 2.25 7.94
C LYS A 90 5.28 3.64 7.40
N SER A 91 4.66 4.67 7.98
CA SER A 91 5.12 6.03 7.76
C SER A 91 6.56 6.18 8.24
N LYS A 92 7.39 6.79 7.40
CA LYS A 92 8.73 7.22 7.78
C LYS A 92 8.63 8.46 8.66
N ASP A 93 7.79 9.41 8.24
CA ASP A 93 7.56 10.65 8.95
C ASP A 93 6.06 11.00 9.01
N GLY A 94 5.57 11.24 10.22
CA GLY A 94 4.24 11.77 10.47
C GLY A 94 3.09 10.79 10.22
N ILE A 95 1.89 11.36 10.14
CA ILE A 95 0.63 10.64 9.96
C ILE A 95 0.28 10.58 8.48
N LEU A 96 -0.12 9.40 8.01
CA LEU A 96 -0.54 9.22 6.63
C LEU A 96 -1.96 9.73 6.39
N PHE A 97 -2.09 10.57 5.38
CA PHE A 97 -3.39 11.03 4.88
C PHE A 97 -4.07 9.98 4.00
N LYS A 98 -5.30 10.26 3.55
CA LYS A 98 -6.01 9.40 2.61
C LYS A 98 -5.13 9.16 1.37
N PRO A 99 -4.84 7.91 1.00
CA PRO A 99 -4.11 7.63 -0.22
C PRO A 99 -4.93 8.00 -1.45
N SER A 100 -4.26 8.10 -2.60
CA SER A 100 -4.90 8.17 -3.91
C SER A 100 -4.25 7.14 -4.84
N VAL A 101 -5.05 6.59 -5.75
CA VAL A 101 -4.62 5.53 -6.66
C VAL A 101 -4.57 6.11 -8.07
N ILE A 102 -3.42 5.96 -8.71
CA ILE A 102 -3.15 6.38 -10.08
C ILE A 102 -2.94 5.11 -10.89
N GLU A 103 -3.81 4.86 -11.85
CA GLU A 103 -3.67 3.70 -12.74
C GLU A 103 -2.58 3.97 -13.78
N GLY A 104 -1.58 3.09 -13.81
CA GLY A 104 -0.55 3.03 -14.85
C GLY A 104 -0.81 1.87 -15.82
N ASN A 105 -0.06 1.84 -16.92
CA ASN A 105 -0.21 0.80 -17.95
C ASN A 105 0.19 -0.61 -17.48
N LYS A 106 1.01 -0.73 -16.42
CA LYS A 106 1.50 -2.02 -15.87
C LYS A 106 1.20 -2.18 -14.39
N LEU A 107 1.25 -1.09 -13.63
CA LEU A 107 1.11 -1.09 -12.17
C LEU A 107 0.21 0.06 -11.76
N LYS A 108 -0.47 -0.08 -10.62
CA LYS A 108 -1.16 1.04 -9.98
C LYS A 108 -0.17 1.71 -9.03
N ARG A 109 -0.17 3.02 -9.01
CA ARG A 109 0.71 3.84 -8.17
C ARG A 109 -0.14 4.46 -7.07
N VAL A 110 0.29 4.30 -5.83
CA VAL A 110 -0.34 4.89 -4.65
C VAL A 110 0.44 6.12 -4.27
N TYR A 111 -0.27 7.25 -4.22
CA TYR A 111 0.26 8.50 -3.74
C TYR A 111 -0.35 8.82 -2.39
N VAL A 112 0.50 9.01 -1.38
CA VAL A 112 0.12 9.47 -0.04
C VAL A 112 0.64 10.91 0.12
N PRO A 113 -0.24 11.91 0.25
CA PRO A 113 0.22 13.29 0.35
C PRO A 113 0.87 13.56 1.71
N GLY A 114 1.90 14.40 1.72
CA GLY A 114 2.44 15.02 2.94
C GLY A 114 3.20 14.08 3.88
N SER A 115 3.48 12.84 3.48
CA SER A 115 4.24 11.89 4.30
C SER A 115 4.99 10.89 3.42
N GLU A 116 6.19 10.51 3.85
CA GLU A 116 7.00 9.48 3.20
C GLU A 116 6.70 8.11 3.81
N LEU A 117 6.75 7.05 3.01
CA LEU A 117 6.66 5.68 3.50
C LEU A 117 8.05 5.06 3.65
N ALA A 118 8.18 4.15 4.60
CA ALA A 118 9.42 3.41 4.85
C ALA A 118 9.66 2.43 3.68
N GLY A 119 10.54 2.80 2.75
CA GLY A 119 10.87 1.98 1.57
C GLY A 119 10.65 2.68 0.22
N ASP A 120 10.04 3.86 0.22
CA ASP A 120 9.90 4.66 -1.00
C ASP A 120 11.29 5.16 -1.48
N ASP A 121 11.56 5.01 -2.78
CA ASP A 121 12.55 5.85 -3.45
C ASP A 121 12.09 7.32 -3.40
N ALA A 122 12.98 8.28 -3.60
CA ALA A 122 12.68 9.71 -3.45
C ALA A 122 11.54 10.26 -4.35
N SER A 123 10.88 9.41 -5.15
CA SER A 123 9.68 9.74 -5.93
C SER A 123 8.35 9.61 -5.15
N GLY A 124 8.39 9.15 -3.88
CA GLY A 124 7.25 9.22 -2.94
C GLY A 124 5.97 8.56 -3.45
N THR A 125 6.11 7.49 -4.24
CA THR A 125 4.99 6.81 -4.86
C THR A 125 5.11 5.31 -4.67
N SER A 126 4.43 4.81 -3.64
CA SER A 126 4.38 3.38 -3.35
C SER A 126 3.58 2.66 -4.42
N VAL A 127 4.12 1.56 -4.95
CA VAL A 127 3.47 0.82 -6.02
C VAL A 127 2.49 -0.20 -5.43
N PHE A 128 1.27 -0.24 -5.97
CA PHE A 128 0.23 -1.21 -5.61
C PHE A 128 -0.12 -2.03 -6.86
N GLY A 129 -0.02 -3.34 -6.74
CA GLY A 129 -0.31 -4.26 -7.83
C GLY A 129 -1.54 -5.07 -7.52
N ALA A 130 -2.61 -4.89 -8.30
CA ALA A 130 -3.59 -5.95 -8.45
C ALA A 130 -3.17 -6.83 -9.63
N CYS A 131 -2.15 -7.66 -9.41
CA CYS A 131 -1.92 -8.81 -10.28
C CYS A 131 -2.04 -10.09 -9.47
N MET A 132 -3.17 -10.24 -8.79
CA MET A 132 -3.62 -11.53 -8.28
C MET A 132 -4.65 -12.09 -9.24
N LYS A 133 -4.19 -12.96 -10.14
CA LYS A 133 -4.96 -13.63 -11.20
C LYS A 133 -5.45 -12.74 -12.34
N VAL A 134 -4.53 -12.27 -13.18
CA VAL A 134 -4.83 -12.17 -14.61
C VAL A 134 -3.62 -12.70 -15.36
N GLU A 135 -3.81 -13.68 -16.23
CA GLU A 135 -2.84 -14.02 -17.26
C GLU A 135 -2.53 -12.73 -18.06
N GLY A 136 -1.40 -12.08 -17.76
CA GLY A 136 -1.13 -10.74 -18.27
C GLY A 136 0.09 -10.05 -17.67
N CYS A 137 0.50 -10.40 -16.45
CA CYS A 137 1.81 -10.03 -15.91
C CYS A 137 2.88 -11.05 -16.35
N GLY A 138 3.05 -11.21 -17.67
CA GLY A 138 4.22 -11.85 -18.25
C GLY A 138 5.32 -10.82 -18.55
N PRO A 139 6.59 -11.25 -18.71
CA PRO A 139 7.68 -10.35 -19.10
C PRO A 139 7.28 -9.54 -20.34
N PRO A 140 7.77 -8.29 -20.49
CA PRO A 140 7.35 -7.42 -21.58
C PRO A 140 7.48 -8.14 -22.92
N GLY A 141 6.34 -8.36 -23.57
CA GLY A 141 6.31 -8.69 -24.98
C GLY A 141 7.08 -7.62 -25.78
N PRO A 142 7.66 -8.00 -26.94
CA PRO A 142 8.53 -7.13 -27.72
C PRO A 142 7.84 -5.80 -28.05
N PRO A 143 8.61 -4.70 -28.23
CA PRO A 143 8.08 -3.34 -28.29
C PRO A 143 7.15 -3.15 -29.48
N GLY A 144 5.85 -3.29 -29.23
CA GLY A 144 4.76 -2.95 -30.14
C GLY A 144 3.91 -1.84 -29.52
N GLY A 145 3.92 -0.67 -30.14
CA GLY A 145 3.30 0.55 -29.61
C GLY A 145 1.80 0.44 -29.35
N GLY A 146 1.42 0.58 -28.07
CA GLY A 146 0.04 0.82 -27.65
C GLY A 146 -0.07 2.20 -27.03
N LEU A 147 -0.77 3.11 -27.69
CA LEU A 147 -1.04 4.47 -27.22
C LEU A 147 -1.86 4.43 -25.93
N SER A 148 -1.30 4.93 -24.83
CA SER A 148 -1.99 5.12 -23.55
C SER A 148 -3.13 6.13 -23.74
N ARG A 149 -4.38 5.65 -23.79
CA ARG A 149 -5.58 6.49 -23.66
C ARG A 149 -5.83 6.71 -22.16
N ARG A 150 -5.91 7.97 -21.74
CA ARG A 150 -6.43 8.35 -20.42
C ARG A 150 -7.83 7.77 -20.24
N VAL A 151 -8.04 6.98 -19.20
CA VAL A 151 -9.35 6.42 -18.86
C VAL A 151 -9.88 7.22 -17.67
N SER A 152 -10.83 8.11 -17.98
CA SER A 152 -11.63 8.92 -17.06
C SER A 152 -11.02 10.19 -16.45
N TRP A 153 -11.89 11.20 -16.35
CA TRP A 153 -11.74 12.39 -15.52
C TRP A 153 -12.87 12.38 -14.48
N ARG A 154 -12.58 12.67 -13.21
CA ARG A 154 -13.60 12.95 -12.18
C ARG A 154 -13.30 14.31 -11.56
N GLN A 155 -14.22 15.26 -11.76
CA GLN A 155 -14.16 16.58 -11.15
C GLN A 155 -14.44 16.44 -9.65
N ILE A 156 -13.54 17.00 -8.84
CA ILE A 156 -13.76 17.19 -7.40
C ILE A 156 -14.43 18.56 -7.25
N ARG A 157 -15.58 18.60 -6.58
CA ARG A 157 -16.26 19.83 -6.20
C ARG A 157 -15.77 20.29 -4.83
#